data_AF-A0A8T2PEZ1-F1
#
_entry.id   AF-A0A8T2PEZ1-F1
#
_cell.length_a   1.000
_cell.length_b   1.000
_cell.length_c   1.000
_cell.angle_alpha   90.00
_cell.angle_beta   90.00
_cell.angle_gamma   90.00
#
_symmetry.space_group_name_H-M   'P 1'
#
loop_
_entity.id
_entity.type
_entity.pdbx_description
1 polymer ?
#
loop_
_entity_poly.entity_id
_entity_poly.type
_entity_poly.pdbx_seq_one_letter_code
_entity_poly.pdbx_strand_id
1 'polypeptide(L)'
;MAQAYEIPALLGLVGRQWAHAGDSRLAPERRQGVTGGLPVCVAMRSLPSFGPYLLEKKHALADYKRKLKDINENIEIPNGNLKRNTLKKPVPAVKDVIARALKHIGAYVDLNNKEQVQALVDEEMCINCGKCYMTCNDSGYQVENDPLAQPAVFPSQLDPSASTPADLCVLGPCLSLTQSTASTVKPSWLHSVDYAALCALFQDHVLSSKRLIYFGPEPAIIFDPETHLPVVTDSCTGCTLCLSVCPIIDCIKMVARTTPYVPKRGLPPQAVEPVC
;
A
#
# COMPACT_ATOMS: atom_id res chain seq x y z
N MET A 1 40.63 -19.12 9.24
CA MET A 1 41.22 -18.53 8.01
C MET A 1 40.21 -17.75 7.15
N ALA A 2 38.89 -17.89 7.35
CA ALA A 2 37.88 -17.21 6.52
C ALA A 2 37.82 -15.67 6.70
N GLN A 3 38.13 -15.13 7.87
CA GLN A 3 37.96 -13.70 8.15
C GLN A 3 39.06 -12.80 7.55
N ALA A 4 40.22 -13.34 7.17
CA ALA A 4 41.35 -12.53 6.70
C ALA A 4 41.13 -11.93 5.29
N TYR A 5 40.25 -12.50 4.48
CA TYR A 5 39.97 -12.03 3.12
C TYR A 5 38.74 -11.12 3.00
N GLU A 6 37.91 -10.99 4.04
CA GLU A 6 36.66 -10.23 3.96
C GLU A 6 36.89 -8.73 3.89
N ILE A 7 37.82 -8.21 4.69
CA ILE A 7 38.12 -6.77 4.72
C ILE A 7 38.68 -6.26 3.37
N PRO A 8 39.68 -6.92 2.76
CA PRO A 8 40.13 -6.56 1.41
C PRO A 8 39.02 -6.65 0.35
N ALA A 9 38.12 -7.64 0.46
CA ALA A 9 37.02 -7.82 -0.48
C ALA A 9 36.00 -6.67 -0.39
N LEU A 10 35.61 -6.27 0.83
CA LEU A 10 34.72 -5.14 1.07
C LEU A 10 35.33 -3.81 0.60
N LEU A 11 36.60 -3.54 0.94
CA LEU A 11 37.29 -2.34 0.48
C LEU A 11 37.40 -2.30 -1.06
N GLY A 12 37.69 -3.45 -1.68
CA GLY A 12 37.72 -3.59 -3.14
C GLY A 12 36.36 -3.36 -3.80
N LEU A 13 35.24 -3.65 -3.13
CA LEU A 13 33.89 -3.34 -3.62
C LEU A 13 33.64 -1.83 -3.61
N VAL A 14 34.05 -1.10 -2.55
CA VAL A 14 33.84 0.36 -2.43
C VAL A 14 34.51 1.13 -3.58
N GLY A 15 35.62 0.63 -4.13
CA GLY A 15 36.30 1.23 -5.30
C GLY A 15 35.59 1.00 -6.65
N ARG A 16 34.56 0.14 -6.70
CA ARG A 16 33.79 -0.18 -7.92
C ARG A 16 32.50 0.64 -7.99
N GLN A 17 32.27 1.29 -9.14
CA GLN A 17 31.15 2.22 -9.36
C GLN A 17 29.76 1.60 -9.09
N TRP A 18 29.57 0.32 -9.37
CA TRP A 18 28.30 -0.39 -9.21
C TRP A 18 27.96 -0.73 -7.75
N ALA A 19 28.97 -0.74 -6.86
CA ALA A 19 28.77 -1.06 -5.44
C ALA A 19 28.23 0.13 -4.64
N HIS A 20 28.07 1.31 -5.25
CA HIS A 20 27.53 2.49 -4.57
C HIS A 20 26.00 2.43 -4.37
N ALA A 21 25.30 1.57 -5.11
CA ALA A 21 23.84 1.47 -5.06
C ALA A 21 23.32 0.31 -4.18
N GLY A 22 24.18 -0.62 -3.78
CA GLY A 22 23.78 -1.79 -3.02
C GLY A 22 24.65 -1.95 -1.79
N ASP A 23 24.01 -2.10 -0.62
CA ASP A 23 24.64 -2.81 0.47
C ASP A 23 24.95 -4.23 -0.02
N SER A 24 26.11 -4.79 0.32
CA SER A 24 26.68 -6.00 -0.31
C SER A 24 25.79 -7.26 -0.18
N ARG A 25 24.67 -7.13 0.56
CA ARG A 25 23.69 -8.16 0.90
C ARG A 25 22.32 -7.97 0.23
N LEU A 26 22.04 -6.81 -0.35
CA LEU A 26 20.76 -6.50 -1.00
C LEU A 26 20.76 -7.08 -2.41
N ALA A 27 20.24 -8.29 -2.53
CA ALA A 27 20.01 -8.90 -3.82
C ALA A 27 18.75 -8.33 -4.48
N PRO A 28 18.62 -8.44 -5.81
CA PRO A 28 17.38 -8.06 -6.50
C PRO A 28 16.16 -8.78 -5.91
N GLU A 29 14.97 -8.25 -6.18
CA GLU A 29 13.68 -8.82 -5.83
C GLU A 29 13.69 -10.35 -5.97
N ARG A 30 13.60 -11.06 -4.84
CA ARG A 30 13.73 -12.52 -4.78
C ARG A 30 12.56 -13.12 -4.03
N ARG A 31 11.62 -13.68 -4.78
CA ARG A 31 10.68 -14.68 -4.25
C ARG A 31 11.26 -16.07 -4.52
N GLN A 32 11.48 -16.87 -3.48
CA GLN A 32 12.01 -18.25 -3.59
C GLN A 32 13.36 -18.38 -4.33
N GLY A 33 14.23 -17.37 -4.23
CA GLY A 33 15.57 -17.41 -4.84
C GLY A 33 15.60 -17.13 -6.35
N VAL A 34 14.46 -16.93 -7.02
CA VAL A 34 14.39 -16.55 -8.43
C VAL A 34 14.61 -15.05 -8.56
N THR A 35 15.55 -14.64 -9.41
CA THR A 35 15.88 -13.24 -9.68
C THR A 35 15.05 -12.68 -10.81
N GLY A 36 14.40 -11.53 -10.58
CA GLY A 36 13.73 -10.74 -11.62
C GLY A 36 12.31 -10.36 -11.21
N GLY A 37 12.00 -9.07 -11.25
CA GLY A 37 10.65 -8.58 -11.01
C GLY A 37 9.65 -9.16 -12.01
N LEU A 38 8.39 -9.26 -11.58
CA LEU A 38 7.34 -9.76 -12.47
C LEU A 38 7.06 -8.79 -13.62
N PRO A 39 6.58 -9.29 -14.77
CA PRO A 39 6.13 -8.40 -15.84
C PRO A 39 5.02 -7.49 -15.33
N VAL A 40 5.00 -6.25 -15.80
CA VAL A 40 4.05 -5.21 -15.39
C VAL A 40 2.59 -5.69 -15.46
N CYS A 41 2.24 -6.47 -16.48
CA CYS A 41 0.90 -7.04 -16.65
C CYS A 41 0.46 -7.98 -15.51
N VAL A 42 1.42 -8.57 -14.78
CA VAL A 42 1.15 -9.44 -13.63
C VAL A 42 1.20 -8.63 -12.34
N ALA A 43 2.15 -7.69 -12.22
CA ALA A 43 2.27 -6.79 -11.07
C ALA A 43 1.01 -5.92 -10.87
N MET A 44 0.36 -5.47 -11.95
CA MET A 44 -0.86 -4.66 -11.87
C MET A 44 -2.09 -5.41 -11.34
N ARG A 45 -2.07 -6.74 -11.26
CA ARG A 45 -3.23 -7.55 -10.86
C ARG A 45 -3.18 -8.03 -9.40
N SER A 46 -2.14 -7.66 -8.65
CA SER A 46 -1.97 -7.98 -7.22
C SER A 46 -2.26 -9.45 -6.86
N LEU A 47 -1.84 -10.39 -7.72
CA LEU A 47 -2.21 -11.81 -7.59
C LEU A 47 -1.31 -12.54 -6.58
N PRO A 48 -1.86 -13.07 -5.48
CA PRO A 48 -1.09 -13.87 -4.55
C PRO A 48 -0.70 -15.22 -5.16
N SER A 49 0.27 -15.90 -4.56
CA SER A 49 0.82 -17.15 -5.11
C SER A 49 0.23 -18.40 -4.44
N PHE A 50 -1.10 -18.45 -4.32
CA PHE A 50 -1.80 -19.65 -3.82
C PHE A 50 -3.13 -19.87 -4.55
N GLY A 51 -3.64 -21.11 -4.45
CA GLY A 51 -4.98 -21.48 -4.93
C GLY A 51 -5.25 -21.10 -6.40
N PRO A 52 -6.42 -20.51 -6.71
CA PRO A 52 -6.79 -20.13 -8.08
C PRO A 52 -5.91 -19.00 -8.63
N TYR A 53 -5.49 -18.05 -7.79
CA TYR A 53 -4.65 -16.92 -8.17
C TYR A 53 -3.28 -17.38 -8.72
N LEU A 54 -2.75 -18.49 -8.20
CA LEU A 54 -1.51 -19.06 -8.71
C LEU A 54 -1.66 -19.62 -10.14
N LEU A 55 -2.83 -20.17 -10.49
CA LEU A 55 -3.11 -20.62 -11.85
C LEU A 55 -3.22 -19.44 -12.80
N GLU A 56 -3.94 -18.39 -12.41
CA GLU A 56 -4.07 -17.15 -13.17
C GLU A 56 -2.70 -16.49 -13.39
N LYS A 57 -1.89 -16.40 -12.34
CA LYS A 57 -0.53 -15.88 -12.39
C LYS A 57 0.35 -16.69 -13.35
N LYS A 58 0.26 -18.02 -13.33
CA LYS A 58 0.96 -18.89 -14.28
C LYS A 58 0.50 -18.66 -15.73
N HIS A 59 -0.80 -18.50 -15.95
CA HIS A 59 -1.35 -18.21 -17.28
C HIS A 59 -0.84 -16.88 -17.81
N ALA A 60 -0.93 -15.81 -17.01
CA ALA A 60 -0.44 -14.49 -17.37
C ALA A 60 1.07 -14.47 -17.64
N LEU A 61 1.87 -15.22 -16.86
CA LEU A 61 3.30 -15.40 -17.11
C LEU A 61 3.57 -16.18 -18.39
N ALA A 62 2.77 -17.19 -18.72
CA ALA A 62 2.89 -17.95 -19.97
C ALA A 62 2.58 -17.08 -21.18
N ASP A 63 1.52 -16.26 -21.11
CA ASP A 63 1.15 -15.30 -22.16
C ASP A 63 2.25 -14.25 -22.37
N TYR A 64 2.81 -13.73 -21.28
CA TYR A 64 3.95 -12.81 -21.34
C TYR A 64 5.17 -13.45 -21.99
N LYS A 65 5.50 -14.70 -21.62
CA LYS A 65 6.62 -15.45 -22.23
C LYS A 65 6.39 -15.75 -23.72
N ARG A 66 5.15 -15.98 -24.16
CA ARG A 66 4.81 -16.13 -25.59
C ARG A 66 5.08 -14.83 -26.35
N LYS A 67 4.55 -13.70 -25.85
CA LYS A 67 4.80 -12.37 -26.43
C LYS A 67 6.29 -12.04 -26.54
N LEU A 68 7.08 -12.42 -25.53
CA LEU A 68 8.53 -12.24 -25.56
C LEU A 68 9.22 -13.10 -26.63
N LYS A 69 8.74 -14.32 -26.90
CA LYS A 69 9.30 -15.15 -27.97
C LYS A 69 9.09 -14.50 -29.34
N ASP A 70 7.88 -14.00 -29.59
CA ASP A 70 7.53 -13.31 -30.83
C ASP A 70 8.41 -12.07 -31.06
N ILE A 71 8.79 -11.36 -29.99
CA ILE A 71 9.69 -10.20 -30.04
C ILE A 71 11.15 -10.65 -30.23
N ASN A 72 11.61 -11.68 -29.52
CA ASN A 72 13.00 -12.12 -29.51
C ASN A 72 13.47 -12.69 -30.86
N GLU A 73 12.55 -13.18 -31.70
CA GLU A 73 12.85 -13.57 -33.08
C GLU A 73 13.36 -12.40 -33.94
N ASN A 74 13.19 -11.15 -33.48
CA ASN A 74 13.63 -9.93 -34.17
C ASN A 74 14.84 -9.23 -33.50
N ILE A 75 15.46 -9.83 -32.48
CA ILE A 75 16.58 -9.22 -31.75
C ILE A 75 17.87 -9.98 -32.04
N GLU A 76 18.75 -9.38 -32.84
CA GLU A 76 20.14 -9.83 -32.94
C GLU A 76 20.86 -9.54 -31.62
N ILE A 77 21.26 -10.59 -30.90
CA ILE A 77 22.03 -10.45 -29.67
C ILE A 77 23.43 -9.97 -30.06
N PRO A 78 23.85 -8.75 -29.67
CA PRO A 78 25.23 -8.35 -29.89
C PRO A 78 26.11 -9.29 -29.06
N ASN A 79 27.11 -9.91 -29.70
CA ASN A 79 28.19 -10.64 -29.03
C ASN A 79 28.98 -9.66 -28.16
N GLY A 80 28.42 -9.32 -27.01
CA GLY A 80 28.99 -8.41 -26.04
C GLY A 80 30.04 -9.13 -25.23
N ASN A 81 31.32 -8.81 -25.47
CA ASN A 81 32.37 -9.17 -24.53
C ASN A 81 32.00 -8.65 -23.14
N LEU A 82 31.93 -9.54 -22.15
CA LEU A 82 31.69 -9.19 -20.75
C LEU A 82 32.76 -8.17 -20.32
N LYS A 83 32.36 -6.90 -20.18
CA LYS A 83 33.27 -5.85 -19.70
C LYS A 83 33.56 -6.10 -18.24
N ARG A 84 34.82 -6.47 -17.94
CA ARG A 84 35.29 -6.59 -16.55
C ARG A 84 35.15 -5.23 -15.87
N ASN A 85 34.50 -5.21 -14.70
CA ASN A 85 34.32 -3.97 -13.95
C ASN A 85 35.68 -3.50 -13.42
N THR A 86 36.17 -2.38 -13.95
CA THR A 86 37.43 -1.78 -13.53
C THR A 86 37.20 -0.82 -12.36
N LEU A 87 38.23 -0.68 -11.52
CA LEU A 87 38.23 0.32 -10.45
C LEU A 87 38.26 1.71 -11.08
N LYS A 88 37.23 2.52 -10.83
CA LYS A 88 37.21 3.94 -11.25
C LYS A 88 37.75 4.86 -10.16
N LYS A 89 37.68 4.43 -8.90
CA LYS A 89 38.21 5.14 -7.72
C LYS A 89 39.30 4.30 -7.06
N PRO A 90 40.32 4.93 -6.45
CA PRO A 90 41.31 4.19 -5.68
C PRO A 90 40.62 3.48 -4.50
N VAL A 91 41.08 2.27 -4.18
CA VAL A 91 40.58 1.51 -3.03
C VAL A 91 40.94 2.28 -1.76
N PRO A 92 39.96 2.60 -0.90
CA PRO A 92 40.23 3.33 0.35
C PRO A 92 41.08 2.47 1.28
N ALA A 93 41.99 3.11 2.01
CA ALA A 93 42.72 2.44 3.08
C ALA A 93 41.82 2.31 4.32
N VAL A 94 42.16 1.40 5.24
CA VAL A 94 41.41 1.21 6.50
C VAL A 94 41.25 2.55 7.24
N LYS A 95 42.31 3.37 7.27
CA LYS A 95 42.32 4.71 7.87
C LYS A 95 41.24 5.67 7.32
N ASP A 96 40.79 5.48 6.08
CA ASP A 96 39.82 6.36 5.42
C ASP A 96 38.35 5.95 5.71
N VAL A 97 38.16 4.80 6.35
CA VAL A 97 36.86 4.23 6.72
C VAL A 97 36.61 4.33 8.22
N ILE A 98 37.67 4.38 9.03
CA ILE A 98 37.58 4.61 10.47
C ILE A 98 36.75 5.87 10.72
N ALA A 99 35.79 5.77 11.65
CA ALA A 99 34.91 6.86 12.08
C ALA A 99 33.96 7.45 11.03
N ARG A 100 33.82 6.86 9.82
CA ARG A 100 32.90 7.38 8.79
C ARG A 100 31.43 7.42 9.22
N ALA A 101 31.02 6.54 10.14
CA ALA A 101 29.64 6.48 10.66
C ALA A 101 29.37 7.49 11.79
N LEU A 102 30.40 8.06 12.44
CA LEU A 102 30.23 8.95 13.59
C LEU A 102 29.46 10.23 13.23
N LYS A 103 29.49 10.66 11.96
CA LYS A 103 28.72 11.81 11.46
C LYS A 103 27.19 11.63 11.51
N HIS A 104 26.69 10.41 11.74
CA HIS A 104 25.27 10.09 11.82
C HIS A 104 24.79 9.84 13.25
N ILE A 105 25.67 9.93 14.24
CA ILE A 105 25.35 9.74 15.66
C ILE A 105 25.29 11.12 16.30
N GLY A 106 24.15 11.46 16.91
CA GLY A 106 23.91 12.77 17.53
C GLY A 106 22.89 12.69 18.65
N ALA A 107 22.53 13.83 19.23
CA ALA A 107 21.48 13.91 20.23
C ALA A 107 20.10 13.77 19.55
N TYR A 108 19.07 13.41 20.32
CA TYR A 108 17.69 13.33 19.79
C TYR A 108 17.20 14.66 19.18
N VAL A 109 17.67 15.79 19.71
CA VAL A 109 17.34 17.13 19.22
C VAL A 109 17.88 17.39 17.81
N ASP A 110 18.96 16.71 17.43
CA ASP A 110 19.57 16.82 16.10
C ASP A 110 18.79 16.01 15.05
N LEU A 111 17.83 15.17 15.46
CA LEU A 111 16.99 14.39 14.55
C LEU A 111 15.79 15.21 14.08
N ASN A 112 15.48 15.11 12.78
CA ASN A 112 14.42 15.88 12.17
C ASN A 112 13.05 15.20 12.35
N ASN A 113 12.27 15.67 13.32
CA ASN A 113 10.94 15.12 13.61
C ASN A 113 9.87 15.41 12.53
N LYS A 114 10.19 16.24 11.53
CA LYS A 114 9.29 16.55 10.41
C LYS A 114 9.42 15.55 9.26
N GLU A 115 10.60 14.93 9.12
CA GLU A 115 10.88 13.94 8.08
C GLU A 115 10.37 12.57 8.52
N GLN A 116 9.06 12.38 8.37
CA GLN A 116 8.39 11.13 8.72
C GLN A 116 8.41 10.15 7.54
N VAL A 117 8.38 8.87 7.89
CA VAL A 117 8.36 7.77 6.93
C VAL A 117 7.10 6.93 7.08
N GLN A 118 6.71 6.25 6.02
CA GLN A 118 5.60 5.31 6.00
C GLN A 118 6.09 3.97 5.46
N ALA A 119 5.53 2.88 5.94
CA ALA A 119 5.82 1.57 5.40
C ALA A 119 5.13 1.36 4.04
N LEU A 120 5.87 0.86 3.06
CA LEU A 120 5.37 0.40 1.78
C LEU A 120 5.61 -1.10 1.70
N VAL A 121 4.55 -1.89 1.53
CA VAL A 121 4.65 -3.34 1.37
C VAL A 121 4.70 -3.68 -0.11
N ASP A 122 5.66 -4.52 -0.48
CA ASP A 122 5.73 -5.12 -1.80
C ASP A 122 4.88 -6.40 -1.85
N GLU A 123 3.80 -6.35 -2.63
CA GLU A 123 2.83 -7.43 -2.75
C GLU A 123 3.41 -8.67 -3.45
N GLU A 124 4.42 -8.50 -4.30
CA GLU A 124 5.01 -9.60 -5.06
C GLU A 124 5.99 -10.41 -4.22
N MET A 125 6.72 -9.75 -3.33
CA MET A 125 7.59 -10.40 -2.34
C MET A 125 6.85 -10.98 -1.15
N CYS A 126 5.64 -10.49 -0.87
CA CYS A 126 4.84 -10.92 0.27
C CYS A 126 4.51 -12.42 0.20
N ILE A 127 4.74 -13.13 1.31
CA ILE A 127 4.37 -14.55 1.49
C ILE A 127 3.06 -14.74 2.27
N ASN A 128 2.27 -13.68 2.43
CA ASN A 128 0.93 -13.72 3.04
C ASN A 128 0.91 -14.23 4.50
N CYS A 129 2.00 -14.03 5.26
CA CYS A 129 2.13 -14.56 6.61
C CYS A 129 1.37 -13.78 7.71
N GLY A 130 0.88 -12.57 7.41
CA GLY A 130 0.14 -11.73 8.36
C GLY A 130 0.93 -11.16 9.55
N LYS A 131 2.23 -11.46 9.69
CA LYS A 131 3.05 -11.02 10.84
C LYS A 131 3.12 -9.50 11.00
N CYS A 132 3.23 -8.78 9.87
CA CYS A 132 3.23 -7.32 9.87
C CYS A 132 1.91 -6.76 10.41
N TYR A 133 0.78 -7.34 9.99
CA TYR A 133 -0.55 -6.98 10.46
C TYR A 133 -0.71 -7.26 11.96
N MET A 134 -0.46 -8.49 12.42
CA MET A 134 -0.60 -8.87 13.83
C MET A 134 0.25 -7.99 14.75
N THR A 135 1.49 -7.71 14.35
CA THR A 135 2.40 -6.88 15.15
C THR A 135 1.94 -5.43 15.21
N CYS A 136 1.42 -4.90 14.10
CA CYS A 136 0.88 -3.54 14.06
C CYS A 136 -0.44 -3.42 14.83
N ASN A 137 -1.23 -4.48 14.83
CA ASN A 137 -2.49 -4.60 15.55
C ASN A 137 -2.25 -4.64 17.08
N ASP A 138 -1.34 -5.51 17.53
CA ASP A 138 -1.18 -5.77 18.97
C ASP A 138 -0.20 -4.80 19.65
N SER A 139 0.84 -4.37 18.94
CA SER A 139 1.93 -3.56 19.48
C SER A 139 2.07 -2.19 18.80
N GLY A 140 1.22 -1.89 17.82
CA GLY A 140 1.32 -0.70 16.99
C GLY A 140 0.21 0.30 17.25
N TYR A 141 -0.28 0.89 16.16
CA TYR A 141 -1.24 1.99 16.19
C TYR A 141 -2.54 1.50 15.54
N GLN A 142 -3.44 0.95 16.35
CA GLN A 142 -4.87 0.87 16.01
C GLN A 142 -5.47 2.22 16.38
N VAL A 143 -6.07 2.91 15.41
CA VAL A 143 -6.47 4.30 15.64
C VAL A 143 -7.97 4.39 15.55
N GLU A 144 -8.59 4.71 16.67
CA GLU A 144 -9.97 5.18 16.67
C GLU A 144 -10.06 6.46 15.83
N ASN A 145 -11.01 6.42 14.91
CA ASN A 145 -11.29 7.38 13.86
C ASN A 145 -10.98 8.83 14.26
N ASP A 146 -10.15 9.50 13.48
CA ASP A 146 -10.07 10.96 13.51
C ASP A 146 -11.37 11.51 12.91
N PRO A 147 -12.25 12.18 13.68
CA PRO A 147 -13.51 12.70 13.15
C PRO A 147 -13.30 13.81 12.11
N LEU A 148 -12.06 14.26 11.88
CA LEU A 148 -11.69 15.23 10.85
C LEU A 148 -11.07 14.59 9.59
N ALA A 149 -10.81 13.28 9.59
CA ALA A 149 -10.40 12.58 8.39
C ALA A 149 -11.63 12.38 7.50
N GLN A 150 -11.83 13.29 6.54
CA GLN A 150 -12.73 13.03 5.43
C GLN A 150 -12.31 11.71 4.79
N PRO A 151 -13.25 10.78 4.50
CA PRO A 151 -12.90 9.51 3.90
C PRO A 151 -12.17 9.80 2.58
N ALA A 152 -10.89 9.45 2.53
CA ALA A 152 -10.18 9.41 1.28
C ALA A 152 -10.86 8.34 0.41
N VAL A 153 -11.66 8.78 -0.55
CA VAL A 153 -12.20 7.92 -1.59
C VAL A 153 -11.01 7.46 -2.41
N PHE A 154 -10.47 6.29 -2.10
CA PHE A 154 -9.56 5.59 -3.00
C PHE A 154 -10.37 5.11 -4.21
N PRO A 155 -9.89 5.32 -5.44
CA PRO A 155 -10.50 4.75 -6.63
C PRO A 155 -10.14 3.27 -6.71
N SER A 156 -10.89 2.43 -6.01
CA SER A 156 -10.90 1.00 -6.28
C SER A 156 -11.81 0.73 -7.48
N GLN A 157 -11.20 0.31 -8.58
CA GLN A 157 -11.82 -0.35 -9.74
C GLN A 157 -12.70 0.53 -10.63
N LEU A 158 -12.14 0.88 -11.79
CA LEU A 158 -12.91 1.11 -13.02
C LEU A 158 -13.57 -0.22 -13.40
N ASP A 159 -14.82 -0.41 -13.00
CA ASP A 159 -15.73 -1.33 -13.70
C ASP A 159 -16.05 -0.72 -15.07
N PRO A 160 -15.73 -1.37 -16.21
CA PRO A 160 -16.12 -0.86 -17.52
C PRO A 160 -17.60 -1.13 -17.87
N SER A 161 -18.47 -1.42 -16.90
CA SER A 161 -19.87 -1.80 -17.14
C SER A 161 -20.92 -0.98 -16.40
N ALA A 162 -20.55 0.05 -15.63
CA ALA A 162 -21.52 0.99 -15.08
C ALA A 162 -21.78 2.12 -16.09
N SER A 163 -22.87 1.98 -16.84
CA SER A 163 -23.48 3.09 -17.57
C SER A 163 -23.82 4.20 -16.55
N THR A 164 -23.22 5.36 -16.77
CA THR A 164 -23.42 6.56 -15.96
C THR A 164 -24.88 7.02 -16.05
N PRO A 165 -25.55 7.42 -14.95
CA PRO A 165 -26.79 8.17 -15.01
C PRO A 165 -26.43 9.64 -15.21
N ALA A 166 -25.99 9.98 -16.42
CA ALA A 166 -25.69 11.35 -16.83
C ALA A 166 -26.32 11.61 -18.20
N ASP A 167 -27.63 11.39 -18.34
CA ASP A 167 -28.35 11.71 -19.59
C ASP A 167 -29.85 12.02 -19.42
N LEU A 168 -30.27 12.52 -18.25
CA LEU A 168 -31.63 13.09 -18.09
C LEU A 168 -31.58 14.36 -17.24
N CYS A 169 -30.83 15.36 -17.72
CA CYS A 169 -30.88 16.73 -17.23
C CYS A 169 -30.76 17.73 -18.38
N VAL A 170 -31.64 17.63 -19.38
CA VAL A 170 -31.98 18.76 -20.25
C VAL A 170 -33.46 18.66 -20.60
N LEU A 171 -34.26 19.52 -19.97
CA LEU A 171 -35.46 20.22 -20.48
C LEU A 171 -36.14 20.84 -19.23
N GLY A 172 -35.87 22.12 -18.96
CA GLY A 172 -36.32 22.86 -17.75
C GLY A 172 -37.81 23.25 -17.76
N PRO A 173 -38.23 24.38 -17.16
CA PRO A 173 -37.61 25.18 -16.11
C PRO A 173 -38.49 25.35 -14.85
N CYS A 174 -37.84 25.74 -13.75
CA CYS A 174 -38.26 26.64 -12.67
C CYS A 174 -39.78 26.98 -12.56
N LEU A 175 -40.45 26.48 -11.51
CA LEU A 175 -41.48 27.28 -10.84
C LEU A 175 -41.40 27.10 -9.31
N SER A 176 -41.17 28.26 -8.71
CA SER A 176 -41.22 28.66 -7.31
C SER A 176 -42.31 28.01 -6.47
N LEU A 177 -41.90 27.61 -5.25
CA LEU A 177 -42.77 27.41 -4.10
C LEU A 177 -43.61 28.67 -3.82
N THR A 178 -44.93 28.51 -3.82
CA THR A 178 -45.83 29.33 -3.01
C THR A 178 -46.76 28.42 -2.23
N GLN A 179 -46.76 28.60 -0.91
CA GLN A 179 -47.73 28.04 0.02
C GLN A 179 -49.16 28.46 -0.37
N SER A 180 -50.12 27.54 -0.33
CA SER A 180 -51.48 27.88 0.12
C SER A 180 -52.30 26.64 0.48
N THR A 181 -52.66 26.59 1.76
CA THR A 181 -53.99 26.24 2.31
C THR A 181 -54.79 25.08 1.69
N ALA A 182 -54.91 24.03 2.52
CA ALA A 182 -56.11 23.21 2.76
C ALA A 182 -57.33 23.43 1.86
N SER A 183 -57.76 22.36 1.19
CA SER A 183 -59.18 22.09 0.91
C SER A 183 -59.40 20.60 0.57
N THR A 184 -60.16 19.97 1.45
CA THR A 184 -60.89 18.72 1.36
C THR A 184 -61.25 18.22 -0.06
N VAL A 185 -60.65 17.11 -0.50
CA VAL A 185 -61.35 16.09 -1.32
C VAL A 185 -60.76 14.73 -0.98
N LYS A 186 -61.55 13.86 -0.33
CA LYS A 186 -61.27 12.42 -0.26
C LYS A 186 -61.67 11.78 -1.59
N PRO A 187 -60.82 10.98 -2.23
CA PRO A 187 -61.28 9.95 -3.15
C PRO A 187 -61.33 8.61 -2.42
N SER A 188 -62.48 7.97 -2.58
CA SER A 188 -62.97 6.77 -1.95
C SER A 188 -62.53 5.51 -2.69
N TRP A 189 -61.26 5.09 -2.59
CA TRP A 189 -60.82 3.74 -3.00
C TRP A 189 -59.61 3.31 -2.16
N LEU A 190 -59.87 2.83 -0.95
CA LEU A 190 -58.89 2.11 -0.12
C LEU A 190 -59.32 0.64 -0.09
N HIS A 191 -58.87 -0.12 -1.08
CA HIS A 191 -58.80 -1.58 -0.95
C HIS A 191 -57.33 -1.94 -0.70
N SER A 192 -57.08 -2.36 0.55
CA SER A 192 -56.01 -3.27 0.96
C SER A 192 -54.65 -3.06 0.30
N VAL A 193 -53.91 -2.05 0.77
CA VAL A 193 -52.45 -2.08 0.65
C VAL A 193 -51.98 -3.01 1.77
N ASP A 194 -51.57 -4.21 1.39
CA ASP A 194 -50.98 -5.18 2.31
C ASP A 194 -49.76 -4.55 2.98
N TYR A 195 -49.91 -4.17 4.25
CA TYR A 195 -48.83 -3.59 5.06
C TYR A 195 -47.62 -4.56 5.14
N ALA A 196 -47.85 -5.85 4.91
CA ALA A 196 -46.81 -6.88 4.79
C ALA A 196 -45.93 -6.70 3.53
N ALA A 197 -46.49 -6.24 2.40
CA ALA A 197 -45.74 -6.05 1.15
C ALA A 197 -44.88 -4.76 1.21
N LEU A 198 -45.35 -3.73 1.91
CA LEU A 198 -44.57 -2.51 2.17
C LEU A 198 -43.44 -2.76 3.19
N CYS A 199 -43.62 -3.70 4.14
CA CYS A 199 -42.52 -4.14 5.02
C CYS A 199 -41.44 -4.94 4.27
N ALA A 200 -41.82 -5.78 3.29
CA ALA A 200 -40.85 -6.57 2.52
C ALA A 200 -39.94 -5.69 1.64
N LEU A 201 -40.48 -4.65 0.99
CA LEU A 201 -39.67 -3.72 0.19
C LEU A 201 -38.79 -2.78 1.02
N PHE A 202 -39.11 -2.58 2.31
CA PHE A 202 -38.25 -1.83 3.24
C PHE A 202 -37.16 -2.70 3.89
N GLN A 203 -37.30 -4.03 3.84
CA GLN A 203 -36.28 -4.97 4.35
C GLN A 203 -35.24 -5.36 3.30
N ASP A 204 -35.54 -5.28 2.00
CA ASP A 204 -34.56 -5.58 0.95
C ASP A 204 -33.56 -4.44 0.68
N HIS A 205 -33.95 -3.18 0.90
CA HIS A 205 -33.04 -2.03 0.74
C HIS A 205 -31.98 -1.91 1.84
N VAL A 206 -32.18 -2.57 2.98
CA VAL A 206 -31.22 -2.58 4.11
C VAL A 206 -30.12 -3.65 3.92
N LEU A 207 -30.30 -4.60 3.01
CA LEU A 207 -29.33 -5.68 2.75
C LEU A 207 -28.40 -5.45 1.55
N SER A 208 -28.72 -4.52 0.65
CA SER A 208 -27.81 -4.13 -0.45
C SER A 208 -26.80 -3.05 -0.05
N SER A 209 -27.07 -2.30 1.02
CA SER A 209 -26.09 -1.40 1.65
C SER A 209 -25.34 -2.08 2.80
N LYS A 210 -25.07 -3.39 2.69
CA LYS A 210 -24.10 -4.13 3.52
C LYS A 210 -22.64 -3.70 3.30
N ARG A 211 -22.42 -2.44 2.90
CA ARG A 211 -21.24 -1.71 3.36
C ARG A 211 -21.50 -1.38 4.82
N LEU A 212 -21.32 -2.40 5.67
CA LEU A 212 -21.20 -2.20 7.11
C LEU A 212 -20.06 -1.17 7.25
N ILE A 213 -20.43 0.08 7.49
CA ILE A 213 -19.52 1.08 8.02
C ILE A 213 -19.21 0.53 9.40
N TYR A 214 -18.19 -0.32 9.48
CA TYR A 214 -17.51 -0.59 10.73
C TYR A 214 -16.97 0.77 11.18
N PHE A 215 -17.70 1.44 12.07
CA PHE A 215 -17.17 2.49 12.94
C PHE A 215 -16.22 1.85 13.97
N GLY A 216 -15.34 0.96 13.50
CA GLY A 216 -14.21 0.45 14.26
C GLY A 216 -13.00 1.37 14.05
N PRO A 217 -11.97 1.27 14.90
CA PRO A 217 -10.71 1.95 14.67
C PRO A 217 -10.15 1.53 13.30
N GLU A 218 -9.82 2.49 12.44
CA GLU A 218 -9.10 2.19 11.20
C GLU A 218 -7.69 1.69 11.56
N PRO A 219 -7.34 0.46 11.16
CA PRO A 219 -6.01 -0.07 11.44
C PRO A 219 -4.97 0.58 10.51
N ALA A 220 -3.74 0.70 11.00
CA ALA A 220 -2.61 1.16 10.19
C ALA A 220 -2.23 0.20 9.05
N ILE A 221 -2.61 -1.07 9.17
CA ILE A 221 -2.47 -2.08 8.13
C ILE A 221 -3.81 -2.80 8.02
N ILE A 222 -4.40 -2.81 6.83
CA ILE A 222 -5.59 -3.59 6.51
C ILE A 222 -5.13 -4.90 5.88
N PHE A 223 -5.72 -6.01 6.30
CA PHE A 223 -5.43 -7.33 5.75
C PHE A 223 -6.66 -7.85 5.01
N ASP A 224 -6.53 -8.08 3.71
CA ASP A 224 -7.61 -8.63 2.90
C ASP A 224 -7.83 -10.12 3.23
N PRO A 225 -9.02 -10.54 3.67
CA PRO A 225 -9.29 -11.94 4.01
C PRO A 225 -9.25 -12.90 2.81
N GLU A 226 -9.45 -12.41 1.58
CA GLU A 226 -9.43 -13.26 0.39
C GLU A 226 -7.99 -13.40 -0.14
N THR A 227 -7.36 -12.28 -0.48
CA THR A 227 -6.01 -12.28 -1.06
C THR A 227 -4.90 -12.47 -0.03
N HIS A 228 -5.20 -12.28 1.25
CA HIS A 228 -4.23 -12.30 2.36
C HIS A 228 -3.07 -11.32 2.15
N LEU A 229 -3.31 -10.22 1.44
CA LEU A 229 -2.34 -9.17 1.19
C LEU A 229 -2.53 -8.01 2.19
N PRO A 230 -1.46 -7.55 2.86
CA PRO A 230 -1.52 -6.39 3.74
C PRO A 230 -1.38 -5.08 2.95
N VAL A 231 -2.29 -4.15 3.18
CA VAL A 231 -2.27 -2.78 2.62
C VAL A 231 -2.04 -1.78 3.75
N VAL A 232 -1.05 -0.91 3.59
CA VAL A 232 -0.74 0.12 4.59
C VAL A 232 -1.62 1.34 4.35
N THR A 233 -2.27 1.83 5.40
CA THR A 233 -3.13 3.03 5.34
C THR A 233 -2.36 4.28 5.73
N ASP A 234 -2.96 5.45 5.47
CA ASP A 234 -2.41 6.75 5.86
C ASP A 234 -2.28 6.93 7.38
N SER A 235 -2.94 6.09 8.18
CA SER A 235 -2.84 6.15 9.63
C SER A 235 -1.50 5.64 10.19
N CYS A 236 -0.66 5.02 9.35
CA CYS A 236 0.68 4.53 9.69
C CYS A 236 1.60 5.66 10.18
N THR A 237 2.21 5.48 11.35
CA THR A 237 3.10 6.46 12.00
C THR A 237 4.58 6.28 11.65
N GLY A 238 4.94 5.22 10.92
CA GLY A 238 6.33 4.96 10.55
C GLY A 238 7.20 4.33 11.64
N CYS A 239 6.62 3.68 12.65
CA CYS A 239 7.37 3.08 13.77
C CYS A 239 8.31 1.91 13.45
N THR A 240 8.40 1.50 12.18
CA THR A 240 9.25 0.42 11.62
C THR A 240 9.05 -0.99 12.19
N LEU A 241 8.13 -1.20 13.12
CA LEU A 241 7.94 -2.49 13.79
C LEU A 241 7.57 -3.64 12.82
N CYS A 242 6.74 -3.35 11.82
CA CYS A 242 6.35 -4.31 10.78
C CYS A 242 7.54 -4.78 9.92
N LEU A 243 8.49 -3.89 9.63
CA LEU A 243 9.69 -4.20 8.87
C LEU A 243 10.59 -5.15 9.66
N SER A 244 10.73 -4.95 10.97
CA SER A 244 11.57 -5.78 11.83
C SER A 244 11.07 -7.22 12.00
N VAL A 245 9.76 -7.45 11.93
CA VAL A 245 9.16 -8.80 12.08
C VAL A 245 8.96 -9.53 10.74
N CYS A 246 9.12 -8.85 9.61
CA CYS A 246 8.89 -9.43 8.31
C CYS A 246 9.92 -10.55 8.03
N PRO A 247 9.49 -11.78 7.69
CA PRO A 247 10.41 -12.88 7.41
C PRO A 247 11.11 -12.73 6.05
N ILE A 248 10.62 -11.85 5.17
CA ILE A 248 11.18 -11.61 3.84
C ILE A 248 11.95 -10.29 3.87
N ILE A 249 13.24 -10.36 3.61
CA ILE A 249 14.14 -9.21 3.53
C ILE A 249 13.66 -8.29 2.39
N ASP A 250 13.62 -6.99 2.66
CA ASP A 250 13.19 -5.93 1.73
C ASP A 250 11.74 -6.01 1.22
N CYS A 251 10.91 -6.91 1.75
CA CYS A 251 9.48 -6.95 1.42
C CYS A 251 8.74 -5.70 1.91
N ILE A 252 9.19 -5.09 3.01
CA ILE A 252 8.65 -3.82 3.51
C ILE A 252 9.76 -2.77 3.43
N LYS A 253 9.47 -1.65 2.79
CA LYS A 253 10.39 -0.51 2.62
C LYS A 253 9.83 0.71 3.34
N MET A 254 10.70 1.47 4.01
CA MET A 254 10.30 2.75 4.60
C MET A 254 10.49 3.84 3.54
N VAL A 255 9.39 4.45 3.12
CA VAL A 255 9.37 5.54 2.14
C VAL A 255 9.05 6.85 2.83
N ALA A 256 9.55 7.97 2.29
CA ALA A 256 9.20 9.29 2.81
C ALA A 256 7.68 9.50 2.70
N ARG A 257 7.07 9.97 3.78
CA ARG A 257 5.62 10.20 3.82
C ARG A 257 5.27 11.39 2.94
N THR A 258 4.23 11.24 2.11
CA THR A 258 3.74 12.29 1.21
C THR A 258 2.76 13.23 1.91
N THR A 259 2.00 12.73 2.88
CA THR A 259 0.99 13.50 3.63
C THR A 259 1.58 14.09 4.93
N PRO A 260 1.10 15.26 5.39
CA PRO A 260 1.58 15.86 6.63
C PRO A 260 1.31 14.94 7.83
N TYR A 261 2.29 14.80 8.71
CA TYR A 261 2.17 13.97 9.90
C TYR A 261 1.59 14.77 11.07
N VAL A 262 0.52 14.26 11.66
CA VAL A 262 -0.11 14.82 12.87
C VAL A 262 0.02 13.78 14.00
N PRO A 263 0.74 14.10 15.09
CA PRO A 263 0.83 13.21 16.24
C PRO A 263 -0.52 13.03 16.92
N LYS A 264 -0.91 11.77 17.13
CA LYS A 264 -2.17 11.41 17.78
C LYS A 264 -2.00 11.52 19.30
N ARG A 265 -2.62 12.53 19.91
CA ARG A 265 -2.53 12.80 21.35
C ARG A 265 -3.69 12.19 22.16
N GLY A 266 -4.70 11.63 21.49
CA GLY A 266 -5.92 11.08 22.10
C GLY A 266 -6.88 12.18 22.57
N LEU A 267 -6.44 13.03 23.51
CA LEU A 267 -7.21 14.18 23.97
C LEU A 267 -6.86 15.45 23.19
N PRO A 268 -7.85 16.31 22.91
CA PRO A 268 -7.57 17.60 22.30
C PRO A 268 -6.71 18.44 23.27
N PRO A 269 -5.75 19.21 22.75
CA PRO A 269 -4.79 19.96 23.58
C PRO A 269 -5.44 21.03 24.48
N GLN A 270 -6.74 21.31 24.33
CA GLN A 270 -7.51 22.25 25.15
C GLN A 270 -8.19 21.61 26.38
N ALA A 271 -8.15 20.28 26.53
CA ALA A 271 -8.83 19.58 27.63
C ALA A 271 -7.99 19.48 28.92
N VAL A 272 -6.78 20.05 28.95
CA VAL A 272 -5.94 20.10 30.15
C VAL A 272 -5.84 21.56 30.57
N GLU A 273 -6.80 22.02 31.37
CA GLU A 273 -6.59 23.25 32.15
C GLU A 273 -5.34 23.02 33.03
N PRO A 274 -4.46 24.03 33.18
CA PRO A 274 -3.31 23.89 34.05
C PRO A 274 -3.81 23.61 35.46
N VAL A 275 -3.56 22.39 35.94
CA VAL A 275 -3.75 22.06 37.35
C VAL A 275 -2.67 22.84 38.11
N CYS A 276 -3.08 23.97 38.70
CA CYS A 276 -2.32 24.74 39.66
C CYS A 276 -2.24 24.01 41.01
#